data_AF-A0A3A8QDY6-F1
#
_entry.id   AF-A0A3A8QDY6-F1
#
_cell.length_a   1.000
_cell.length_b   1.000
_cell.length_c   1.000
_cell.angle_alpha   90.00
_cell.angle_beta   90.00
_cell.angle_gamma   90.00
#
_symmetry.space_group_name_H-M   'P 1'
#
loop_
_entity.id
_entity.type
_entity.pdbx_description
1 polymer ?
#
loop_
_entity_poly.entity_id
_entity_poly.type
_entity_poly.pdbx_seq_one_letter_code
_entity_poly.pdbx_strand_id
1 'polypeptide(L)'
;MKAQNAQTTARPASSAELAVLAALKAVVPTPAAPAASTTGGTARATFTAALPQQTGPASDLMPPSTNPPRNERLERAVRDAVTRTQQENIPLPNVTERNELYALAQKMRNEGCLDVKQIEDALVAKLREKVDGPSQPRTKAELDAVIDKAFKRVYDNDTRPTTESEKAQFREIAQELAAKGGDAKSLLYGLSEKIRQVKDWGGKPGDPGVIKAAIDKGFDRVFEGKRKPSSAEYAEFTKMAEEMAKKGSSSQDIMYAVAEKMRAGESTGGAPANSPQVIDDAIDKAFKRVYENDARPTTESEKATYRAFAKDLADKGMGPKDVMYAVSEKVRQIKDWGGKPDDPKAIKASIDKAFERVFDGKRTPTPAEYTEYTALAKKMVESGSGSQDIMYSIAEKLRSEKDFGKTPSAEGIVNTAFQNVLEGSYRAPRPREMDAWKKVADDLLKKGMSPKDVLLEIRTQLRVALYNA
;
A
#
# COMPACT_ATOMS: atom_id res chain seq x y z
N MET A 1 -39.88 -59.09 1.13
CA MET A 1 -40.69 -59.00 2.37
C MET A 1 -40.03 -57.95 3.29
N LYS A 2 -40.63 -56.76 3.41
CA LYS A 2 -41.17 -56.12 4.65
C LYS A 2 -40.16 -56.05 5.82
N ALA A 3 -39.53 -54.92 6.17
CA ALA A 3 -40.02 -53.63 6.74
C ALA A 3 -40.38 -53.68 8.25
N GLN A 4 -39.73 -52.81 9.04
CA GLN A 4 -40.18 -52.12 10.27
C GLN A 4 -38.97 -51.32 10.83
N ASN A 5 -38.82 -50.01 10.63
CA ASN A 5 -39.42 -48.86 11.34
C ASN A 5 -39.68 -49.06 12.84
N ALA A 6 -38.95 -48.29 13.66
CA ALA A 6 -39.36 -47.93 15.03
C ALA A 6 -39.16 -46.41 15.23
N GLN A 7 -40.30 -45.71 15.34
CA GLN A 7 -40.45 -44.35 15.84
C GLN A 7 -40.23 -44.33 17.35
N THR A 8 -39.59 -43.28 17.87
CA THR A 8 -39.67 -42.93 19.29
C THR A 8 -40.39 -41.59 19.42
N THR A 9 -41.58 -41.66 20.01
CA THR A 9 -42.50 -40.58 20.32
C THR A 9 -42.09 -39.84 21.59
N ALA A 10 -42.25 -38.52 21.58
CA ALA A 10 -42.17 -37.65 22.74
C ALA A 10 -43.59 -37.41 23.32
N ARG A 11 -43.73 -37.46 24.66
CA ARG A 11 -44.74 -36.73 25.46
C ARG A 11 -44.49 -36.89 26.99
N PRO A 12 -45.12 -36.10 27.89
CA PRO A 12 -44.50 -34.90 28.47
C PRO A 12 -44.61 -34.79 30.01
N ALA A 13 -44.19 -33.62 30.50
CA ALA A 13 -44.66 -32.86 31.66
C ALA A 13 -43.76 -32.88 32.91
N SER A 14 -43.41 -31.68 33.38
CA SER A 14 -44.01 -31.22 34.63
C SER A 14 -44.27 -29.70 34.59
N SER A 15 -45.46 -29.35 35.07
CA SER A 15 -46.13 -28.04 35.01
C SER A 15 -45.57 -27.02 36.01
N ALA A 16 -44.33 -27.18 36.48
CA ALA A 16 -43.73 -26.32 37.49
C ALA A 16 -42.80 -25.24 36.89
N GLU A 17 -42.20 -25.48 35.73
CA GLU A 17 -41.24 -24.54 35.11
C GLU A 17 -41.91 -23.45 34.25
N LEU A 18 -43.21 -23.58 33.95
CA LEU A 18 -44.02 -22.58 33.24
C LEU A 18 -44.65 -21.52 34.16
N ALA A 19 -44.59 -21.69 35.48
CA ALA A 19 -45.16 -20.74 36.44
C ALA A 19 -44.20 -19.60 36.83
N VAL A 20 -42.89 -19.76 36.65
CA VAL A 20 -41.89 -18.74 37.02
C VAL A 20 -41.69 -17.68 35.92
N LEU A 21 -42.04 -18.00 34.67
CA LEU A 21 -41.94 -17.07 33.52
C LEU A 21 -43.17 -16.17 33.31
N ALA A 22 -44.26 -16.37 34.08
CA ALA A 22 -45.48 -15.58 34.01
C ALA A 22 -45.52 -14.37 34.98
N ALA A 23 -44.64 -14.32 35.98
CA ALA A 23 -44.69 -13.31 37.05
C ALA A 23 -43.89 -12.02 36.78
N LEU A 24 -43.17 -11.90 35.65
CA LEU A 24 -42.34 -10.72 35.32
C LEU A 24 -42.88 -9.87 34.14
N LYS A 25 -44.13 -10.11 33.72
CA LYS A 25 -44.75 -9.46 32.55
C LYS A 25 -45.92 -8.51 32.87
N ALA A 26 -46.06 -8.03 34.09
CA ALA A 26 -47.16 -7.15 34.47
C ALA A 26 -46.69 -5.88 35.19
N VAL A 27 -46.02 -4.96 34.47
CA VAL A 27 -46.29 -3.51 34.60
C VAL A 27 -46.02 -2.88 33.23
N VAL A 28 -47.09 -2.58 32.52
CA VAL A 28 -47.14 -1.68 31.36
C VAL A 28 -47.90 -0.44 31.85
N PRO A 29 -47.59 0.76 31.33
CA PRO A 29 -48.58 1.33 30.41
C PRO A 29 -47.96 1.93 29.14
N THR A 30 -48.46 1.43 28.01
CA THR A 30 -48.67 2.07 26.70
C THR A 30 -49.75 3.19 26.88
N PRO A 31 -49.96 4.21 26.00
CA PRO A 31 -49.87 4.23 24.52
C PRO A 31 -49.25 5.54 23.94
N ALA A 32 -49.01 5.76 22.63
CA ALA A 32 -49.79 5.46 21.43
C ALA A 32 -48.95 5.36 20.14
N ALA A 33 -49.43 4.56 19.19
CA ALA A 33 -48.97 4.45 17.80
C ALA A 33 -49.91 5.26 16.86
N PRO A 34 -49.76 5.30 15.51
CA PRO A 34 -48.73 4.74 14.60
C PRO A 34 -48.21 5.78 13.56
N ALA A 35 -47.19 5.54 12.71
CA ALA A 35 -47.33 4.87 11.42
C ALA A 35 -45.98 4.60 10.69
N ALA A 36 -45.89 3.38 10.16
CA ALA A 36 -45.19 2.88 8.96
C ALA A 36 -43.86 3.50 8.49
N SER A 37 -42.80 2.69 8.38
CA SER A 37 -42.47 1.99 7.12
C SER A 37 -41.18 1.15 7.24
N THR A 38 -40.99 0.31 6.23
CA THR A 38 -40.26 -0.96 6.10
C THR A 38 -38.75 -0.89 5.87
N THR A 39 -38.08 -2.00 6.27
CA THR A 39 -36.83 -2.62 5.73
C THR A 39 -35.54 -1.77 5.78
N GLY A 40 -34.44 -2.17 6.44
CA GLY A 40 -33.79 -3.49 6.45
C GLY A 40 -32.42 -3.35 5.77
N GLY A 41 -31.33 -3.30 6.55
CA GLY A 41 -29.98 -3.15 5.99
C GLY A 41 -28.89 -2.94 7.04
N THR A 42 -28.34 -4.06 7.52
CA THR A 42 -26.93 -4.31 7.88
C THR A 42 -26.10 -3.16 8.46
N ALA A 43 -25.76 -3.33 9.75
CA ALA A 43 -24.87 -2.50 10.54
C ALA A 43 -23.52 -2.23 9.86
N ARG A 44 -23.25 -0.95 9.57
CA ARG A 44 -21.90 -0.40 9.48
C ARG A 44 -21.62 0.24 10.84
N ALA A 45 -20.75 -0.36 11.63
CA ALA A 45 -20.31 0.20 12.90
C ALA A 45 -19.58 1.52 12.65
N THR A 46 -20.30 2.63 12.68
CA THR A 46 -19.69 3.94 12.91
C THR A 46 -19.39 4.04 14.39
N PHE A 47 -18.09 4.13 14.71
CA PHE A 47 -17.62 4.55 16.01
C PHE A 47 -18.04 6.02 16.19
N THR A 48 -19.24 6.24 16.71
CA THR A 48 -19.71 7.55 17.12
C THR A 48 -19.09 7.83 18.48
N ALA A 49 -17.88 8.38 18.49
CA ALA A 49 -17.41 9.10 19.67
C ALA A 49 -18.28 10.36 19.74
N ALA A 50 -19.34 10.30 20.56
CA ALA A 50 -20.16 11.47 20.86
C ALA A 50 -19.25 12.53 21.50
N LEU A 51 -18.97 13.60 20.76
CA LEU A 51 -18.38 14.80 21.33
C LEU A 51 -19.42 15.44 22.27
N PRO A 52 -19.01 15.93 23.45
CA PRO A 52 -19.92 16.58 24.37
C PRO A 52 -20.56 17.81 23.70
N GLN A 53 -21.89 17.86 23.70
CA GLN A 53 -22.64 19.06 23.30
C GLN A 53 -22.32 20.20 24.27
N GLN A 54 -21.66 21.24 23.77
CA GLN A 54 -21.41 22.47 24.51
C GLN A 54 -22.61 23.43 24.34
N THR A 55 -23.33 23.67 25.44
CA THR A 55 -24.41 24.66 25.54
C THR A 55 -23.85 26.03 25.99
N GLY A 56 -23.05 26.67 25.15
CA GLY A 56 -22.54 28.04 25.33
C GLY A 56 -22.88 28.93 24.13
N PRO A 57 -22.84 30.28 24.26
CA PRO A 57 -23.04 31.17 23.12
C PRO A 57 -21.98 30.88 22.06
N ALA A 58 -22.40 30.32 20.92
CA ALA A 58 -21.49 29.78 19.91
C ALA A 58 -20.37 30.77 19.55
N SER A 59 -19.15 30.45 19.94
CA SER A 59 -17.92 31.15 19.54
C SER A 59 -17.83 31.16 18.01
N ASP A 60 -17.37 32.26 17.42
CA ASP A 60 -17.15 32.33 15.97
C ASP A 60 -16.09 31.28 15.57
N LEU A 61 -16.42 30.41 14.62
CA LEU A 61 -15.56 29.34 14.11
C LEU A 61 -14.55 29.93 13.13
N MET A 62 -13.52 30.58 13.65
CA MET A 62 -12.47 31.23 12.85
C MET A 62 -11.42 30.21 12.39
N PRO A 63 -10.79 30.41 11.20
CA PRO A 63 -9.68 29.58 10.77
C PRO A 63 -8.53 29.63 11.78
N PRO A 64 -7.81 28.51 12.01
CA PRO A 64 -6.70 28.48 12.95
C PRO A 64 -5.67 29.54 12.56
N SER A 65 -5.39 30.46 13.50
CA SER A 65 -4.34 31.45 13.34
C SER A 65 -3.03 30.71 13.01
N THR A 66 -2.28 31.19 12.02
CA THR A 66 -0.96 30.71 11.58
C THR A 66 0.14 30.85 12.66
N ASN A 67 -0.22 30.85 13.94
CA ASN A 67 0.67 31.06 15.06
C ASN A 67 1.12 29.72 15.68
N PRO A 68 2.42 29.55 15.97
CA PRO A 68 2.99 28.30 16.46
C PRO A 68 2.40 27.85 17.81
N PRO A 69 2.52 26.55 18.16
CA PRO A 69 1.96 26.00 19.40
C PRO A 69 2.47 26.75 20.65
N ARG A 70 1.53 27.13 21.52
CA ARG A 70 1.82 27.78 22.82
C ARG A 70 2.64 26.86 23.72
N ASN A 71 3.43 27.43 24.63
CA ASN A 71 4.34 26.69 25.54
C ASN A 71 3.67 25.53 26.29
N GLU A 72 2.43 25.72 26.75
CA GLU A 72 1.64 24.67 27.43
C GLU A 72 1.42 23.40 26.56
N ARG A 73 1.39 23.55 25.22
CA ARG A 73 1.23 22.44 24.29
C ARG A 73 2.54 21.68 24.06
N LEU A 74 3.69 22.36 24.12
CA LEU A 74 5.01 21.72 24.08
C LEU A 74 5.25 20.90 25.34
N GLU A 75 4.86 21.42 26.50
CA GLU A 75 4.93 20.69 27.77
C GLU A 75 4.10 19.41 27.76
N ARG A 76 2.94 19.43 27.10
CA ARG A 76 2.11 18.25 26.90
C ARG A 76 2.79 17.23 25.99
N ALA A 77 3.38 17.65 24.86
CA ALA A 77 4.10 16.76 23.95
C ALA A 77 5.27 16.04 24.62
N VAL A 78 6.06 16.76 25.43
CA VAL A 78 7.18 16.17 26.20
C VAL A 78 6.65 15.17 27.23
N ARG A 79 5.54 15.48 27.91
CA ARG A 79 4.92 14.57 28.89
C ARG A 79 4.37 13.30 28.23
N ASP A 80 3.72 13.44 27.08
CA ASP A 80 3.11 12.33 26.35
C ASP A 80 4.19 11.42 25.75
N ALA A 81 5.28 11.99 25.21
CA ALA A 81 6.44 11.23 24.76
C ALA A 81 7.08 10.40 25.89
N VAL A 82 7.26 11.00 27.09
CA VAL A 82 7.79 10.29 28.26
C VAL A 82 6.83 9.20 28.75
N THR A 83 5.52 9.45 28.72
CA THR A 83 4.51 8.46 29.11
C THR A 83 4.49 7.29 28.14
N ARG A 84 4.65 7.56 26.85
CA ARG A 84 4.70 6.54 25.80
C ARG A 84 5.96 5.69 25.89
N THR A 85 7.12 6.27 26.16
CA THR A 85 8.35 5.49 26.35
C THR A 85 8.32 4.64 27.62
N GLN A 86 7.64 5.08 28.69
CA GLN A 86 7.37 4.21 29.86
C GLN A 86 6.57 2.96 29.49
N GLN A 87 5.56 3.08 28.61
CA GLN A 87 4.79 1.93 28.12
C GLN A 87 5.65 0.97 27.28
N GLU A 88 6.76 1.46 26.72
CA GLU A 88 7.73 0.71 25.94
C GLU A 88 8.92 0.17 26.78
N ASN A 89 8.85 0.23 28.12
CA ASN A 89 9.93 -0.18 29.05
C ASN A 89 11.27 0.57 28.86
N ILE A 90 11.24 1.78 28.30
CA ILE A 90 12.41 2.65 28.21
C ILE A 90 12.63 3.35 29.56
N PRO A 91 13.87 3.39 30.08
CA PRO A 91 14.18 4.11 31.32
C PRO A 91 13.69 5.57 31.30
N LEU A 92 13.12 6.00 32.41
CA LEU A 92 12.62 7.35 32.59
C LEU A 92 13.73 8.39 32.42
N PRO A 93 13.54 9.45 31.60
CA PRO A 93 14.56 10.47 31.45
C PRO A 93 14.76 11.25 32.74
N ASN A 94 16.03 11.45 33.09
CA ASN A 94 16.45 12.28 34.21
C ASN A 94 16.22 13.78 33.91
N VAL A 95 16.48 14.65 34.90
CA VAL A 95 16.19 16.09 34.79
C VAL A 95 16.95 16.74 33.63
N THR A 96 18.21 16.35 33.42
CA THR A 96 19.04 16.86 32.32
C THR A 96 18.47 16.43 30.96
N GLU A 97 18.05 15.17 30.84
CA GLU A 97 17.47 14.63 29.61
C GLU A 97 16.11 15.25 29.29
N ARG A 98 15.29 15.52 30.31
CA ARG A 98 14.05 16.28 30.10
C ARG A 98 14.33 17.67 29.58
N ASN A 99 15.36 18.36 30.09
CA ASN A 99 15.74 19.68 29.59
C ASN A 99 16.22 19.65 28.13
N GLU A 100 16.93 18.59 27.72
CA GLU A 100 17.32 18.37 26.32
C GLU A 100 16.11 18.13 25.40
N LEU A 101 15.12 17.34 25.85
CA LEU A 101 13.86 17.12 25.13
C LEU A 101 13.07 18.42 24.97
N TYR A 102 13.01 19.25 26.02
CA TYR A 102 12.40 20.58 25.96
C TYR A 102 13.11 21.50 24.96
N ALA A 103 14.44 21.50 24.95
CA ALA A 103 15.23 22.28 23.99
C ALA A 103 14.98 21.82 22.54
N LEU A 104 14.88 20.50 22.32
CA LEU A 104 14.56 19.94 21.00
C LEU A 104 13.14 20.31 20.54
N ALA A 105 12.15 20.20 21.44
CA ALA A 105 10.77 20.60 21.15
C ALA A 105 10.66 22.10 20.81
N GLN A 106 11.38 22.95 21.53
CA GLN A 106 11.47 24.39 21.22
C GLN A 106 12.15 24.67 19.88
N LYS A 107 13.20 23.92 19.54
CA LYS A 107 13.88 24.03 18.25
C LYS A 107 12.94 23.65 17.10
N MET A 108 12.24 22.52 17.20
CA MET A 108 11.26 22.09 16.19
C MET A 108 10.12 23.09 16.01
N ARG A 109 9.66 23.73 17.09
CA ARG A 109 8.70 24.84 17.01
C ARG A 109 9.27 26.01 16.21
N ASN A 110 10.49 26.44 16.54
CA ASN A 110 11.13 27.58 15.89
C ASN A 110 11.44 27.30 14.40
N GLU A 111 11.56 26.03 14.02
CA GLU A 111 11.71 25.54 12.64
C GLU A 111 10.37 25.39 11.89
N GLY A 112 9.25 25.77 12.50
CA GLY A 112 7.94 25.83 11.83
C GLY A 112 7.09 24.56 11.92
N CYS A 113 7.43 23.63 12.82
CA CYS A 113 6.59 22.45 13.06
C CYS A 113 5.26 22.85 13.73
N LEU A 114 4.14 22.66 13.03
CA LEU A 114 2.80 23.06 13.48
C LEU A 114 2.05 21.95 14.23
N ASP A 115 2.55 20.71 14.16
CA ASP A 115 1.88 19.52 14.71
C ASP A 115 2.58 19.02 15.99
N VAL A 116 1.78 18.93 17.07
CA VAL A 116 2.21 18.42 18.38
C VAL A 116 2.63 16.95 18.30
N LYS A 117 2.00 16.17 17.41
CA LYS A 117 2.29 14.74 17.25
C LYS A 117 3.64 14.49 16.57
N GLN A 118 3.99 15.30 15.59
CA GLN A 118 5.33 15.24 14.95
C GLN A 118 6.44 15.55 15.96
N ILE A 119 6.21 16.49 16.87
CA ILE A 119 7.14 16.79 17.97
C ILE A 119 7.23 15.58 18.92
N GLU A 120 6.12 14.98 19.31
CA GLU A 120 6.10 13.78 20.17
C GLU A 120 6.90 12.60 19.56
N ASP A 121 6.65 12.25 18.30
CA ASP A 121 7.31 11.11 17.64
C ASP A 121 8.84 11.33 17.52
N ALA A 122 9.28 12.56 17.26
CA ALA A 122 10.71 12.91 17.20
C ALA A 122 11.39 12.81 18.58
N LEU A 123 10.69 13.19 19.65
CA LEU A 123 11.18 13.05 21.04
C LEU A 123 11.32 11.57 21.44
N VAL A 124 10.36 10.73 21.06
CA VAL A 124 10.43 9.26 21.27
C VAL A 124 11.62 8.65 20.53
N ALA A 125 11.86 9.05 19.28
CA ALA A 125 13.01 8.58 18.51
C ALA A 125 14.34 8.93 19.18
N LYS A 126 14.47 10.14 19.73
CA LYS A 126 15.69 10.58 20.43
C LYS A 126 15.94 9.80 21.73
N LEU A 127 14.87 9.47 22.45
CA LEU A 127 14.96 8.62 23.65
C LEU A 127 15.42 7.21 23.31
N ARG A 128 14.94 6.62 22.21
CA ARG A 128 15.38 5.30 21.74
C ARG A 128 16.86 5.28 21.34
N GLU A 129 17.32 6.28 20.59
CA GLU A 129 18.72 6.44 20.18
C GLU A 129 19.70 6.42 21.37
N LYS A 130 19.30 7.02 22.51
CA LYS A 130 20.11 7.05 23.74
C LYS A 130 20.12 5.72 24.51
N VAL A 131 19.04 4.95 24.47
CA VAL A 131 18.98 3.63 25.13
C VAL A 131 19.79 2.60 24.35
N ASP A 132 19.73 2.66 23.02
CA ASP A 132 20.37 1.67 22.16
C ASP A 132 21.88 1.93 21.94
N GLY A 133 22.33 3.19 22.05
CA GLY A 133 23.75 3.60 21.95
C GLY A 133 24.44 3.26 20.61
N PRO A 134 25.61 3.86 20.31
CA PRO A 134 26.41 3.44 19.16
C PRO A 134 27.17 2.15 19.47
N SER A 135 26.96 1.11 18.66
CA SER A 135 27.61 -0.21 18.61
C SER A 135 28.98 -0.35 19.32
N GLN A 136 29.02 -1.01 20.48
CA GLN A 136 30.27 -1.50 21.09
C GLN A 136 30.72 -2.87 20.52
N PRO A 137 32.04 -3.17 20.50
CA PRO A 137 32.57 -4.47 20.06
C PRO A 137 32.18 -5.59 21.02
N ARG A 138 31.54 -6.64 20.51
CA ARG A 138 31.10 -7.81 21.29
C ARG A 138 32.28 -8.71 21.65
N THR A 139 32.28 -9.23 22.86
CA THR A 139 33.25 -10.21 23.34
C THR A 139 33.12 -11.56 22.61
N LYS A 140 34.18 -12.37 22.62
CA LYS A 140 34.18 -13.72 22.01
C LYS A 140 33.04 -14.59 22.54
N ALA A 141 32.78 -14.57 23.86
CA ALA A 141 31.74 -15.36 24.49
C ALA A 141 30.32 -14.95 24.02
N GLU A 142 30.10 -13.65 23.80
CA GLU A 142 28.83 -13.15 23.30
C GLU A 142 28.60 -13.54 21.83
N LEU A 143 29.64 -13.54 21.01
CA LEU A 143 29.56 -14.00 19.62
C LEU A 143 29.29 -15.51 19.57
N ASP A 144 29.98 -16.30 20.39
CA ASP A 144 29.79 -17.76 20.47
C ASP A 144 28.35 -18.09 20.92
N ALA A 145 27.79 -17.36 21.89
CA ALA A 145 26.40 -17.54 22.32
C ALA A 145 25.36 -17.20 21.23
N VAL A 146 25.64 -16.22 20.36
CA VAL A 146 24.78 -15.89 19.23
C VAL A 146 24.90 -16.94 18.12
N ILE A 147 26.12 -17.44 17.86
CA ILE A 147 26.36 -18.54 16.92
C ILE A 147 25.57 -19.78 17.36
N ASP A 148 25.64 -20.17 18.63
CA ASP A 148 24.90 -21.33 19.17
C ASP A 148 23.37 -21.18 18.98
N LYS A 149 22.83 -19.99 19.24
CA LYS A 149 21.41 -19.69 19.00
C LYS A 149 21.04 -19.76 17.51
N ALA A 150 21.92 -19.29 16.63
CA ALA A 150 21.71 -19.32 15.18
C ALA A 150 21.74 -20.77 14.65
N PHE A 151 22.66 -21.60 15.12
CA PHE A 151 22.71 -23.03 14.81
C PHE A 151 21.42 -23.74 15.24
N LYS A 152 21.01 -23.54 16.50
CA LYS A 152 19.77 -24.11 17.03
C LYS A 152 18.54 -23.74 16.19
N ARG A 153 18.51 -22.52 15.64
CA ARG A 153 17.44 -22.04 14.76
C ARG A 153 17.43 -22.69 13.37
N VAL A 154 18.61 -23.00 12.81
CA VAL A 154 18.75 -23.53 11.44
C VAL A 154 18.61 -25.05 11.38
N TYR A 155 18.97 -25.73 12.45
CA TYR A 155 18.87 -27.20 12.58
C TYR A 155 17.65 -27.63 13.41
N ASP A 156 16.57 -26.83 13.40
CA ASP A 156 15.27 -27.17 14.00
C ASP A 156 15.34 -27.69 15.45
N ASN A 157 16.04 -26.96 16.32
CA ASN A 157 16.26 -27.34 17.72
C ASN A 157 17.02 -28.65 17.93
N ASP A 158 17.85 -29.08 16.97
CA ASP A 158 18.81 -30.16 17.17
C ASP A 158 19.57 -29.96 18.49
N THR A 159 19.58 -31.01 19.32
CA THR A 159 20.20 -31.01 20.65
C THR A 159 21.71 -31.11 20.59
N ARG A 160 22.28 -31.32 19.38
CA ARG A 160 23.73 -31.39 19.22
C ARG A 160 24.37 -30.03 19.55
N PRO A 161 25.34 -29.98 20.48
CA PRO A 161 26.10 -28.76 20.73
C PRO A 161 26.92 -28.38 19.49
N THR A 162 26.93 -27.10 19.14
CA THR A 162 27.80 -26.56 18.10
C THR A 162 29.26 -26.80 18.48
N THR A 163 30.04 -27.42 17.60
CA THR A 163 31.45 -27.76 17.85
C THR A 163 32.35 -26.54 17.75
N GLU A 164 33.53 -26.56 18.37
CA GLU A 164 34.49 -25.44 18.28
C GLU A 164 34.96 -25.16 16.84
N SER A 165 35.04 -26.18 16.00
CA SER A 165 35.38 -26.00 14.58
C SER A 165 34.27 -25.24 13.84
N GLU A 166 33.00 -25.53 14.13
CA GLU A 166 31.85 -24.80 13.58
C GLU A 166 31.80 -23.37 14.13
N LYS A 167 32.02 -23.18 15.44
CA LYS A 167 32.07 -21.83 16.03
C LYS A 167 33.20 -20.99 15.42
N ALA A 168 34.38 -21.58 15.25
CA ALA A 168 35.51 -20.89 14.62
C ALA A 168 35.18 -20.43 13.19
N GLN A 169 34.50 -21.26 12.39
CA GLN A 169 34.12 -20.94 11.02
C GLN A 169 33.18 -19.72 10.93
N PHE A 170 32.26 -19.54 11.89
CA PHE A 170 31.28 -18.46 11.87
C PHE A 170 31.67 -17.25 12.72
N ARG A 171 32.77 -17.31 13.47
CA ARG A 171 33.21 -16.22 14.36
C ARG A 171 33.65 -14.97 13.59
N GLU A 172 34.37 -15.13 12.49
CA GLU A 172 34.76 -14.01 11.61
C GLU A 172 33.53 -13.33 11.00
N ILE A 173 32.55 -14.12 10.54
CA ILE A 173 31.30 -13.61 9.97
C ILE A 173 30.49 -12.87 11.04
N ALA A 174 30.45 -13.40 12.28
CA ALA A 174 29.79 -12.74 13.39
C ALA A 174 30.45 -11.40 13.74
N GLN A 175 31.78 -11.32 13.68
CA GLN A 175 32.54 -10.07 13.89
C GLN A 175 32.26 -9.05 12.79
N GLU A 176 32.23 -9.46 11.52
CA GLU A 176 31.89 -8.58 10.39
C GLU A 176 30.47 -8.02 10.50
N LEU A 177 29.50 -8.86 10.88
CA LEU A 177 28.11 -8.43 11.06
C LEU A 177 27.95 -7.50 12.27
N ALA A 178 28.69 -7.74 13.35
CA ALA A 178 28.69 -6.87 14.53
C ALA A 178 29.31 -5.50 14.22
N ALA A 179 30.38 -5.46 13.41
CA ALA A 179 31.04 -4.23 12.98
C ALA A 179 30.15 -3.33 12.10
N LYS A 180 29.10 -3.89 11.47
CA LYS A 180 28.11 -3.15 10.67
C LYS A 180 26.99 -2.50 11.50
N GLY A 181 27.09 -2.50 12.84
CA GLY A 181 26.15 -1.83 13.73
C GLY A 181 24.81 -2.56 13.91
N GLY A 182 24.74 -3.85 13.61
CA GLY A 182 23.52 -4.65 13.79
C GLY A 182 23.19 -4.90 15.26
N ASP A 183 21.92 -4.73 15.64
CA ASP A 183 21.41 -5.15 16.95
C ASP A 183 21.51 -6.69 17.13
N ALA A 184 21.29 -7.19 18.35
CA ALA A 184 21.42 -8.62 18.66
C ALA A 184 20.48 -9.50 17.81
N LYS A 185 19.36 -8.94 17.37
CA LYS A 185 18.38 -9.61 16.53
C LYS A 185 18.90 -9.73 15.09
N SER A 186 19.37 -8.64 14.49
CA SER A 186 19.95 -8.58 13.15
C SER A 186 21.18 -9.48 13.03
N LEU A 187 22.03 -9.51 14.06
CA LEU A 187 23.17 -10.42 14.16
C LEU A 187 22.70 -11.89 14.09
N LEU A 188 21.70 -12.27 14.91
CA LEU A 188 21.14 -13.62 14.94
C LEU A 188 20.53 -14.04 13.60
N TYR A 189 19.75 -13.17 12.95
CA TYR A 189 19.13 -13.47 11.65
C TYR A 189 20.19 -13.57 10.53
N GLY A 190 21.15 -12.65 10.48
CA GLY A 190 22.23 -12.68 9.50
C GLY A 190 23.12 -13.92 9.64
N LEU A 191 23.46 -14.32 10.86
CA LEU A 191 24.17 -15.57 11.13
C LEU A 191 23.36 -16.81 10.78
N SER A 192 22.07 -16.84 11.14
CA SER A 192 21.18 -17.96 10.81
C SER A 192 21.12 -18.17 9.29
N GLU A 193 21.07 -17.10 8.52
CA GLU A 193 21.07 -17.17 7.07
C GLU A 193 22.41 -17.70 6.52
N LYS A 194 23.54 -17.26 7.07
CA LYS A 194 24.87 -17.76 6.67
C LYS A 194 25.09 -19.23 7.03
N ILE A 195 24.60 -19.66 8.20
CA ILE A 195 24.66 -21.08 8.61
C ILE A 195 23.76 -21.93 7.71
N ARG A 196 22.57 -21.44 7.34
CA ARG A 196 21.70 -22.11 6.37
C ARG A 196 22.36 -22.22 4.99
N GLN A 197 23.06 -21.18 4.54
CA GLN A 197 23.82 -21.23 3.29
C GLN A 197 24.88 -22.34 3.31
N VAL A 198 25.66 -22.46 4.39
CA VAL A 198 26.65 -23.54 4.52
C VAL A 198 25.98 -24.92 4.61
N LYS A 199 24.84 -25.04 5.30
CA LYS A 199 24.07 -26.28 5.41
C LYS A 199 23.53 -26.76 4.06
N ASP A 200 22.91 -25.86 3.28
CA ASP A 200 22.18 -26.23 2.06
C ASP A 200 23.08 -26.35 0.83
N TRP A 201 24.28 -25.75 0.89
CA TRP A 201 25.19 -25.63 -0.25
C TRP A 201 26.62 -26.13 0.00
N GLY A 202 27.00 -26.44 1.25
CA GLY A 202 28.31 -27.01 1.57
C GLY A 202 29.48 -26.02 1.53
N GLY A 203 29.22 -24.70 1.53
CA GLY A 203 30.29 -23.70 1.51
C GLY A 203 29.79 -22.26 1.29
N LYS A 204 30.72 -21.34 1.03
CA LYS A 204 30.42 -19.92 0.72
C LYS A 204 29.99 -19.78 -0.76
N PRO A 205 29.10 -18.84 -1.12
CA PRO A 205 28.59 -18.66 -2.49
C PRO A 205 29.64 -18.50 -3.59
N GLY A 206 30.87 -18.09 -3.26
CA GLY A 206 31.98 -17.92 -4.20
C GLY A 206 32.90 -19.14 -4.33
N ASP A 207 32.69 -20.20 -3.54
CA ASP A 207 33.54 -21.38 -3.58
C ASP A 207 33.26 -22.16 -4.89
N PRO A 208 34.29 -22.67 -5.60
CA PRO A 208 34.10 -23.35 -6.88
C PRO A 208 33.11 -24.52 -6.83
N GLY A 209 33.11 -25.28 -5.72
CA GLY A 209 32.17 -26.38 -5.50
C GLY A 209 30.72 -25.91 -5.28
N VAL A 210 30.53 -24.74 -4.69
CA VAL A 210 29.22 -24.15 -4.41
C VAL A 210 28.63 -23.51 -5.66
N ILE A 211 29.44 -22.78 -6.43
CA ILE A 211 29.08 -22.25 -7.75
C ILE A 211 28.64 -23.39 -8.66
N LYS A 212 29.42 -24.47 -8.69
CA LYS A 212 29.08 -25.71 -9.40
C LYS A 212 27.70 -26.24 -9.01
N ALA A 213 27.46 -26.42 -7.71
CA ALA A 213 26.19 -26.92 -7.21
C ALA A 213 25.01 -25.99 -7.53
N ALA A 214 25.21 -24.67 -7.49
CA ALA A 214 24.21 -23.66 -7.82
C ALA A 214 23.82 -23.71 -9.31
N ILE A 215 24.80 -23.87 -10.20
CA ILE A 215 24.56 -24.03 -11.64
C ILE A 215 23.81 -25.34 -11.90
N ASP A 216 24.31 -26.46 -11.36
CA ASP A 216 23.69 -27.78 -11.56
C ASP A 216 22.22 -27.79 -11.08
N LYS A 217 21.93 -27.24 -9.88
CA LYS A 217 20.55 -27.11 -9.38
C LYS A 217 19.70 -26.12 -10.20
N GLY A 218 20.31 -25.08 -10.77
CA GLY A 218 19.63 -24.15 -11.67
C GLY A 218 19.16 -24.87 -12.94
N PHE A 219 20.02 -25.70 -13.53
CA PHE A 219 19.68 -26.54 -14.69
C PHE A 219 18.62 -27.58 -14.35
N ASP A 220 18.80 -28.29 -13.23
CA ASP A 220 17.83 -29.26 -12.74
C ASP A 220 16.44 -28.64 -12.54
N ARG A 221 16.38 -27.39 -12.08
CA ARG A 221 15.13 -26.65 -11.87
C ARG A 221 14.42 -26.23 -13.17
N VAL A 222 15.15 -26.05 -14.26
CA VAL A 222 14.57 -25.66 -15.56
C VAL A 222 14.21 -26.91 -16.37
N PHE A 223 15.11 -27.88 -16.39
CA PHE A 223 14.99 -29.07 -17.23
C PHE A 223 14.53 -30.32 -16.48
N GLU A 224 14.21 -30.22 -15.19
CA GLU A 224 13.76 -31.35 -14.34
C GLU A 224 14.69 -32.57 -14.43
N GLY A 225 16.00 -32.32 -14.40
CA GLY A 225 17.03 -33.36 -14.51
C GLY A 225 17.22 -33.97 -15.90
N LYS A 226 16.42 -33.57 -16.90
CA LYS A 226 16.46 -34.12 -18.27
C LYS A 226 17.66 -33.61 -19.07
N ARG A 227 18.29 -32.52 -18.64
CA ARG A 227 19.44 -31.90 -19.31
C ARG A 227 20.46 -31.42 -18.30
N LYS A 228 21.74 -31.74 -18.56
CA LYS A 228 22.88 -31.18 -17.85
C LYS A 228 23.51 -30.04 -18.65
N PRO A 229 24.18 -29.09 -18.00
CA PRO A 229 24.94 -28.04 -18.69
C PRO A 229 26.03 -28.64 -19.59
N SER A 230 26.15 -28.11 -20.81
CA SER A 230 27.32 -28.33 -21.66
C SER A 230 28.54 -27.58 -21.13
N SER A 231 29.75 -27.94 -21.55
CA SER A 231 30.98 -27.27 -21.11
C SER A 231 31.01 -25.76 -21.41
N ALA A 232 30.40 -25.34 -22.53
CA ALA A 232 30.32 -23.93 -22.91
C ALA A 232 29.34 -23.15 -22.00
N GLU A 233 28.13 -23.69 -21.78
CA GLU A 233 27.15 -23.12 -20.85
C GLU A 233 27.72 -23.05 -19.44
N TYR A 234 28.41 -24.11 -19.01
CA TYR A 234 29.03 -24.18 -17.71
C TYR A 234 30.05 -23.06 -17.50
N ALA A 235 30.92 -22.79 -18.49
CA ALA A 235 31.88 -21.71 -18.44
C ALA A 235 31.21 -20.32 -18.38
N GLU A 236 30.12 -20.13 -19.12
CA GLU A 236 29.35 -18.89 -19.10
C GLU A 236 28.68 -18.63 -17.74
N PHE A 237 27.97 -19.63 -17.21
CA PHE A 237 27.28 -19.52 -15.93
C PHE A 237 28.24 -19.46 -14.75
N THR A 238 29.42 -20.07 -14.86
CA THR A 238 30.48 -19.95 -13.84
C THR A 238 30.94 -18.50 -13.70
N LYS A 239 31.26 -17.81 -14.81
CA LYS A 239 31.65 -16.39 -14.77
C LYS A 239 30.56 -15.51 -14.16
N MET A 240 29.32 -15.73 -14.57
CA MET A 240 28.17 -15.00 -14.02
C MET A 240 28.02 -15.23 -12.51
N ALA A 241 28.11 -16.48 -12.06
CA ALA A 241 28.03 -16.85 -10.66
C ALA A 241 29.17 -16.25 -9.82
N GLU A 242 30.40 -16.25 -10.34
CA GLU A 242 31.57 -15.62 -9.69
C GLU A 242 31.37 -14.11 -9.52
N GLU A 243 30.85 -13.41 -10.54
CA GLU A 243 30.55 -11.98 -10.43
C GLU A 243 29.43 -11.70 -9.42
N MET A 244 28.39 -12.52 -9.40
CA MET A 244 27.29 -12.39 -8.44
C MET A 244 27.77 -12.64 -7.01
N ALA A 245 28.63 -13.64 -6.80
CA ALA A 245 29.23 -13.93 -5.50
C ALA A 245 30.13 -12.78 -5.03
N LYS A 246 30.94 -12.18 -5.92
CA LYS A 246 31.73 -10.97 -5.62
C LYS A 246 30.87 -9.78 -5.19
N LYS A 247 29.65 -9.68 -5.73
CA LYS A 247 28.64 -8.66 -5.35
C LYS A 247 27.84 -9.03 -4.09
N GLY A 248 28.17 -10.14 -3.43
CA GLY A 248 27.54 -10.56 -2.18
C GLY A 248 26.24 -11.36 -2.33
N SER A 249 25.92 -11.83 -3.54
CA SER A 249 24.73 -12.66 -3.79
C SER A 249 24.84 -14.02 -3.08
N SER A 250 23.72 -14.59 -2.66
CA SER A 250 23.70 -15.94 -2.08
C SER A 250 23.78 -17.02 -3.16
N SER A 251 24.16 -18.25 -2.78
CA SER A 251 24.16 -19.41 -3.68
C SER A 251 22.78 -19.69 -4.26
N GLN A 252 21.73 -19.37 -3.50
CA GLN A 252 20.35 -19.52 -3.93
C GLN A 252 19.97 -18.46 -4.97
N ASP A 253 20.41 -17.21 -4.80
CA ASP A 253 20.22 -16.15 -5.80
C ASP A 253 20.92 -16.50 -7.12
N ILE A 254 22.13 -17.03 -7.03
CA ILE A 254 22.90 -17.52 -8.19
C ILE A 254 22.13 -18.62 -8.92
N MET A 255 21.63 -19.64 -8.21
CA MET A 255 20.81 -20.71 -8.80
C MET A 255 19.56 -20.16 -9.50
N TYR A 256 18.86 -19.20 -8.89
CA TYR A 256 17.69 -18.57 -9.49
C TYR A 256 18.03 -17.75 -10.74
N ALA A 257 19.11 -16.98 -10.71
CA ALA A 257 19.55 -16.18 -11.84
C ALA A 257 20.00 -17.05 -13.02
N VAL A 258 20.65 -18.20 -12.75
CA VAL A 258 20.96 -19.22 -13.76
C VAL A 258 19.67 -19.76 -14.37
N ALA A 259 18.71 -20.18 -13.55
CA ALA A 259 17.41 -20.69 -14.02
C ALA A 259 16.63 -19.66 -14.83
N GLU A 260 16.64 -18.39 -14.42
CA GLU A 260 15.97 -17.29 -15.12
C GLU A 260 16.59 -17.02 -16.48
N LYS A 261 17.93 -16.94 -16.55
CA LYS A 261 18.65 -16.75 -17.80
C LYS A 261 18.41 -17.90 -18.79
N MET A 262 18.30 -19.14 -18.31
CA MET A 262 17.93 -20.28 -19.14
C MET A 262 16.47 -20.23 -19.61
N ARG A 263 15.52 -19.82 -18.76
CA ARG A 263 14.12 -19.64 -19.17
C ARG A 263 13.95 -18.49 -20.17
N ALA A 264 14.76 -17.45 -20.06
CA ALA A 264 14.84 -16.39 -21.06
C ALA A 264 15.36 -16.95 -22.41
N GLY A 265 16.30 -17.89 -22.37
CA GLY A 265 16.82 -18.60 -23.54
C GLY A 265 15.93 -19.73 -24.08
N GLU A 266 15.04 -20.34 -23.27
CA GLU A 266 14.10 -21.36 -23.77
C GLU A 266 12.91 -20.77 -24.53
N SER A 267 12.55 -19.50 -24.29
CA SER A 267 11.51 -18.82 -25.07
C SER A 267 11.99 -18.34 -26.45
N THR A 268 13.27 -18.53 -26.78
CA THR A 268 13.85 -18.15 -28.06
C THR A 268 14.73 -19.30 -28.53
N GLY A 269 14.41 -19.96 -29.65
CA GLY A 269 15.30 -20.96 -30.26
C GLY A 269 16.59 -20.33 -30.79
N GLY A 270 17.45 -19.79 -29.91
CA GLY A 270 18.66 -19.04 -30.24
C GLY A 270 18.44 -17.65 -30.86
N ALA A 271 17.18 -17.23 -31.08
CA ALA A 271 16.89 -15.96 -31.76
C ALA A 271 17.00 -14.76 -30.80
N PRO A 272 17.55 -13.61 -31.25
CA PRO A 272 17.61 -12.40 -30.43
C PRO A 272 16.20 -11.91 -30.06
N ALA A 273 16.07 -11.28 -28.89
CA ALA A 273 14.78 -10.85 -28.32
C ALA A 273 13.99 -9.88 -29.23
N ASN A 274 14.66 -9.16 -30.13
CA ASN A 274 14.06 -8.26 -31.11
C ASN A 274 13.83 -8.89 -32.50
N SER A 275 13.98 -10.22 -32.62
CA SER A 275 13.65 -10.91 -33.85
C SER A 275 12.14 -10.85 -34.15
N PRO A 276 11.74 -10.75 -35.42
CA PRO A 276 10.33 -10.67 -35.81
C PRO A 276 9.46 -11.81 -35.25
N GLN A 277 10.00 -13.04 -35.22
CA GLN A 277 9.30 -14.21 -34.69
C GLN A 277 9.02 -14.09 -33.18
N VAL A 278 10.00 -13.64 -32.40
CA VAL A 278 9.84 -13.48 -30.94
C VAL A 278 8.85 -12.36 -30.61
N ILE A 279 8.86 -11.28 -31.40
CA ILE A 279 7.88 -10.19 -31.30
C ILE A 279 6.47 -10.69 -31.62
N ASP A 280 6.29 -11.43 -32.72
CA ASP A 280 4.99 -11.94 -33.13
C ASP A 280 4.43 -12.96 -32.12
N ASP A 281 5.27 -13.84 -31.57
CA ASP A 281 4.90 -14.78 -30.52
C ASP A 281 4.48 -14.07 -29.22
N ALA A 282 5.18 -12.99 -28.86
CA ALA A 282 4.83 -12.18 -27.69
C ALA A 282 3.47 -11.49 -27.88
N ILE A 283 3.17 -11.02 -29.10
CA ILE A 283 1.87 -10.44 -29.46
C ILE A 283 0.77 -11.51 -29.40
N ASP A 284 0.99 -12.69 -29.96
CA ASP A 284 -0.01 -13.79 -29.93
C ASP A 284 -0.35 -14.22 -28.51
N LYS A 285 0.67 -14.36 -27.65
CA LYS A 285 0.48 -14.66 -26.23
C LYS A 285 -0.26 -13.54 -25.50
N ALA A 286 0.01 -12.28 -25.84
CA ALA A 286 -0.69 -11.13 -25.28
C ALA A 286 -2.18 -11.12 -25.64
N PHE A 287 -2.53 -11.40 -26.90
CA PHE A 287 -3.91 -11.53 -27.34
C PHE A 287 -4.63 -12.68 -26.64
N LYS A 288 -4.02 -13.86 -26.59
CA LYS A 288 -4.57 -15.02 -25.87
C LYS A 288 -4.85 -14.70 -24.40
N ARG A 289 -4.03 -13.87 -23.76
CA ARG A 289 -4.20 -13.43 -22.37
C ARG A 289 -5.35 -12.43 -22.20
N VAL A 290 -5.55 -11.49 -23.12
CA VAL A 290 -6.61 -10.48 -22.99
C VAL A 290 -7.98 -11.03 -23.38
N TYR A 291 -7.99 -11.98 -24.29
CA TYR A 291 -9.17 -12.67 -24.79
C TYR A 291 -9.20 -14.11 -24.29
N GLU A 292 -8.94 -14.35 -23.00
CA GLU A 292 -8.76 -15.67 -22.34
C GLU A 292 -9.82 -16.76 -22.64
N ASN A 293 -10.92 -16.45 -23.35
CA ASN A 293 -11.98 -17.36 -23.78
C ASN A 293 -12.26 -17.36 -25.30
N ASP A 294 -11.48 -16.62 -26.09
CA ASP A 294 -11.63 -16.51 -27.54
C ASP A 294 -10.46 -17.27 -28.19
N ALA A 295 -10.79 -18.40 -28.82
CA ALA A 295 -9.80 -19.24 -29.51
C ALA A 295 -9.39 -18.66 -30.88
N ARG A 296 -9.84 -17.45 -31.23
CA ARG A 296 -9.49 -16.86 -32.52
C ARG A 296 -7.98 -16.59 -32.60
N PRO A 297 -7.36 -16.90 -33.75
CA PRO A 297 -5.99 -16.50 -34.00
C PRO A 297 -5.89 -14.97 -34.08
N THR A 298 -4.80 -14.41 -33.59
CA THR A 298 -4.47 -12.99 -33.82
C THR A 298 -4.32 -12.77 -35.32
N THR A 299 -5.09 -11.83 -35.86
CA THR A 299 -5.03 -11.50 -37.29
C THR A 299 -3.77 -10.71 -37.63
N GLU A 300 -3.37 -10.72 -38.90
CA GLU A 300 -2.17 -10.01 -39.35
C GLU A 300 -2.30 -8.47 -39.20
N SER A 301 -3.52 -7.93 -39.35
CA SER A 301 -3.81 -6.52 -39.09
C SER A 301 -3.68 -6.17 -37.60
N GLU A 302 -4.10 -7.07 -36.72
CA GLU A 302 -3.87 -6.94 -35.28
C GLU A 302 -2.38 -6.99 -34.97
N LYS A 303 -1.63 -7.98 -35.49
CA LYS A 303 -0.17 -8.05 -35.31
C LYS A 303 0.54 -6.78 -35.77
N ALA A 304 0.22 -6.30 -36.97
CA ALA A 304 0.80 -5.06 -37.52
C ALA A 304 0.61 -3.85 -36.60
N THR A 305 -0.50 -3.79 -35.87
CA THR A 305 -0.81 -2.69 -34.93
C THR A 305 0.18 -2.65 -33.76
N TYR A 306 0.67 -3.80 -33.29
CA TYR A 306 1.51 -3.90 -32.08
C TYR A 306 2.99 -4.17 -32.36
N ARG A 307 3.35 -4.62 -33.58
CA ARG A 307 4.75 -4.92 -33.95
C ARG A 307 5.72 -3.78 -33.67
N ALA A 308 5.40 -2.55 -34.07
CA ALA A 308 6.30 -1.41 -33.84
C ALA A 308 6.50 -1.12 -32.35
N PHE A 309 5.43 -1.25 -31.55
CA PHE A 309 5.47 -1.06 -30.11
C PHE A 309 6.27 -2.18 -29.41
N ALA A 310 6.00 -3.44 -29.76
CA ALA A 310 6.72 -4.59 -29.22
C ALA A 310 8.21 -4.57 -29.61
N LYS A 311 8.53 -4.15 -30.84
CA LYS A 311 9.89 -3.96 -31.32
C LYS A 311 10.64 -2.88 -30.52
N ASP A 312 10.04 -1.72 -30.31
CA ASP A 312 10.64 -0.63 -29.50
C ASP A 312 10.95 -1.09 -28.07
N LEU A 313 10.07 -1.89 -27.45
CA LEU A 313 10.33 -2.46 -26.12
C LEU A 313 11.49 -3.47 -26.13
N ALA A 314 11.53 -4.35 -27.13
CA ALA A 314 12.61 -5.32 -27.28
C ALA A 314 13.97 -4.65 -27.57
N ASP A 315 13.99 -3.62 -28.41
CA ASP A 315 15.18 -2.82 -28.72
C ASP A 315 15.68 -2.04 -27.49
N LYS A 316 14.80 -1.74 -26.51
CA LYS A 316 15.15 -1.21 -25.18
C LYS A 316 15.63 -2.27 -24.19
N GLY A 317 15.86 -3.50 -24.64
CA GLY A 317 16.40 -4.59 -23.84
C GLY A 317 15.36 -5.33 -22.99
N MET A 318 14.06 -5.12 -23.23
CA MET A 318 13.02 -5.89 -22.53
C MET A 318 12.99 -7.35 -23.01
N GLY A 319 12.84 -8.27 -22.08
CA GLY A 319 12.67 -9.69 -22.39
C GLY A 319 11.31 -9.97 -23.06
N PRO A 320 11.17 -11.08 -23.81
CA PRO A 320 9.92 -11.43 -24.52
C PRO A 320 8.69 -11.50 -23.61
N LYS A 321 8.88 -11.91 -22.35
CA LYS A 321 7.83 -11.96 -21.34
C LYS A 321 7.33 -10.56 -20.98
N ASP A 322 8.24 -9.61 -20.78
CA ASP A 322 7.89 -8.23 -20.42
C ASP A 322 7.24 -7.51 -21.60
N VAL A 323 7.74 -7.74 -22.82
CA VAL A 323 7.12 -7.29 -24.07
C VAL A 323 5.68 -7.82 -24.16
N MET A 324 5.44 -9.11 -23.92
CA MET A 324 4.09 -9.70 -23.91
C MET A 324 3.18 -9.03 -22.86
N TYR A 325 3.65 -8.75 -21.65
CA TYR A 325 2.85 -8.06 -20.63
C TYR A 325 2.48 -6.64 -21.05
N ALA A 326 3.43 -5.86 -21.56
CA ALA A 326 3.19 -4.51 -22.04
C ALA A 326 2.23 -4.47 -23.23
N VAL A 327 2.38 -5.41 -24.18
CA VAL A 327 1.44 -5.57 -25.30
C VAL A 327 0.06 -5.98 -24.80
N SER A 328 -0.04 -6.89 -23.81
CA SER A 328 -1.33 -7.31 -23.23
C SER A 328 -2.09 -6.11 -22.66
N GLU A 329 -1.39 -5.24 -21.94
CA GLU A 329 -1.99 -4.03 -21.37
C GLU A 329 -2.49 -3.09 -22.48
N LYS A 330 -1.71 -2.91 -23.55
CA LYS A 330 -2.11 -2.08 -24.69
C LYS A 330 -3.31 -2.66 -25.45
N VAL A 331 -3.37 -3.99 -25.61
CA VAL A 331 -4.50 -4.70 -26.21
C VAL A 331 -5.75 -4.53 -25.34
N ARG A 332 -5.62 -4.63 -24.01
CA ARG A 332 -6.72 -4.40 -23.08
C ARG A 332 -7.24 -2.97 -23.15
N GLN A 333 -6.36 -1.98 -23.22
CA GLN A 333 -6.76 -0.57 -23.39
C GLN A 333 -7.55 -0.36 -24.68
N ILE A 334 -7.07 -0.87 -25.81
CA ILE A 334 -7.80 -0.74 -27.09
C ILE A 334 -9.14 -1.49 -27.04
N LYS A 335 -9.21 -2.65 -26.39
CA LYS A 335 -10.44 -3.41 -26.20
C LYS A 335 -11.47 -2.68 -25.34
N ASP A 336 -11.04 -2.14 -24.20
CA ASP A 336 -11.95 -1.55 -23.19
C ASP A 336 -12.44 -0.15 -23.57
N TRP A 337 -11.70 0.55 -24.43
CA TRP A 337 -12.00 1.91 -24.87
C TRP A 337 -12.33 2.02 -26.36
N GLY A 338 -12.12 0.98 -27.16
CA GLY A 338 -12.47 0.95 -28.58
C GLY A 338 -11.48 1.69 -29.49
N GLY A 339 -10.25 1.93 -29.02
CA GLY A 339 -9.20 2.59 -29.80
C GLY A 339 -8.06 3.14 -28.95
N LYS A 340 -7.12 3.81 -29.61
CA LYS A 340 -6.09 4.64 -28.97
C LYS A 340 -6.74 5.87 -28.33
N PRO A 341 -6.11 6.52 -27.34
CA PRO A 341 -6.69 7.67 -26.64
C PRO A 341 -7.10 8.84 -27.56
N ASP A 342 -6.41 9.03 -28.68
CA ASP A 342 -6.70 10.03 -29.71
C ASP A 342 -7.84 9.65 -30.66
N ASP A 343 -8.24 8.38 -30.70
CA ASP A 343 -9.33 7.93 -31.55
C ASP A 343 -10.67 8.51 -31.09
N PRO A 344 -11.51 9.05 -31.99
CA PRO A 344 -12.82 9.60 -31.63
C PRO A 344 -13.72 8.61 -30.87
N LYS A 345 -13.60 7.30 -31.16
CA LYS A 345 -14.34 6.25 -30.45
C LYS A 345 -13.89 6.11 -28.99
N ALA A 346 -12.58 6.18 -28.73
CA ALA A 346 -12.03 6.10 -27.38
C ALA A 346 -12.34 7.34 -26.55
N ILE A 347 -12.27 8.53 -27.15
CA ILE A 347 -12.69 9.77 -26.51
C ILE A 347 -14.18 9.69 -26.14
N LYS A 348 -15.03 9.24 -27.08
CA LYS A 348 -16.46 9.06 -26.81
C LYS A 348 -16.70 8.05 -25.67
N ALA A 349 -16.05 6.89 -25.70
CA ALA A 349 -16.17 5.89 -24.64
C ALA A 349 -15.70 6.40 -23.27
N SER A 350 -14.66 7.25 -23.26
CA SER A 350 -14.14 7.91 -22.05
C SER A 350 -15.16 8.86 -21.44
N ILE A 351 -15.82 9.68 -22.28
CA ILE A 351 -16.88 10.59 -21.84
C ILE A 351 -18.09 9.79 -21.34
N ASP A 352 -18.53 8.77 -22.07
CA ASP A 352 -19.69 7.95 -21.71
C ASP A 352 -19.52 7.28 -20.35
N LYS A 353 -18.39 6.61 -20.14
CA LYS A 353 -18.06 5.96 -18.86
C LYS A 353 -17.91 6.98 -17.73
N ALA A 354 -17.42 8.20 -18.00
CA ALA A 354 -17.34 9.24 -16.99
C ALA A 354 -18.74 9.68 -16.51
N PHE A 355 -19.68 9.90 -17.44
CA PHE A 355 -21.07 10.23 -17.11
C PHE A 355 -21.78 9.09 -16.39
N GLU A 356 -21.63 7.86 -16.89
CA GLU A 356 -22.16 6.67 -16.24
C GLU A 356 -21.70 6.58 -14.79
N ARG A 357 -20.41 6.83 -14.53
CA ARG A 357 -19.82 6.77 -13.18
C ARG A 357 -20.27 7.89 -12.23
N VAL A 358 -20.63 9.07 -12.74
CA VAL A 358 -21.02 10.21 -11.89
C VAL A 358 -22.51 10.26 -11.63
N PHE A 359 -23.30 9.78 -12.59
CA PHE A 359 -24.76 9.79 -12.54
C PHE A 359 -25.37 8.39 -12.41
N ASP A 360 -24.57 7.38 -12.06
CA ASP A 360 -24.98 5.97 -11.92
C ASP A 360 -25.78 5.46 -13.13
N GLY A 361 -25.34 5.83 -14.33
CA GLY A 361 -26.00 5.48 -15.60
C GLY A 361 -27.34 6.18 -15.88
N LYS A 362 -27.83 7.05 -14.98
CA LYS A 362 -29.15 7.69 -15.10
C LYS A 362 -29.19 8.91 -16.03
N ARG A 363 -28.02 9.39 -16.45
CA ARG A 363 -27.89 10.57 -17.31
C ARG A 363 -26.81 10.33 -18.35
N THR A 364 -27.14 10.59 -19.61
CA THR A 364 -26.18 10.62 -20.71
C THR A 364 -25.72 12.06 -20.98
N PRO A 365 -24.54 12.25 -21.61
CA PRO A 365 -24.07 13.58 -21.97
C PRO A 365 -24.98 14.22 -23.02
N THR A 366 -25.29 15.50 -22.82
CA THR A 366 -25.94 16.32 -23.86
C THR A 366 -24.95 16.64 -25.00
N PRO A 367 -25.43 17.04 -26.19
CA PRO A 367 -24.54 17.41 -27.30
C PRO A 367 -23.52 18.49 -26.94
N ALA A 368 -23.93 19.51 -26.17
CA ALA A 368 -23.04 20.58 -25.72
C ALA A 368 -21.97 20.06 -24.74
N GLU A 369 -22.33 19.18 -23.81
CA GLU A 369 -21.39 18.54 -22.90
C GLU A 369 -20.41 17.63 -23.64
N TYR A 370 -20.87 16.88 -24.65
CA TYR A 370 -19.97 16.12 -25.50
C TYR A 370 -18.95 17.01 -26.19
N THR A 371 -19.36 18.15 -26.75
CA THR A 371 -18.41 19.09 -27.37
C THR A 371 -17.39 19.61 -26.36
N GLU A 372 -17.84 19.99 -25.16
CA GLU A 372 -16.97 20.49 -24.09
C GLU A 372 -15.95 19.43 -23.65
N TYR A 373 -16.42 18.23 -23.28
CA TYR A 373 -15.56 17.16 -22.77
C TYR A 373 -14.72 16.50 -23.86
N THR A 374 -15.14 16.54 -25.13
CA THR A 374 -14.29 16.15 -26.27
C THR A 374 -13.10 17.11 -26.41
N ALA A 375 -13.33 18.42 -26.29
CA ALA A 375 -12.23 19.39 -26.34
C ALA A 375 -11.27 19.21 -25.16
N LEU A 376 -11.80 18.92 -23.96
CA LEU A 376 -10.98 18.59 -22.80
C LEU A 376 -10.16 17.31 -23.01
N ALA A 377 -10.80 16.24 -23.47
CA ALA A 377 -10.14 14.97 -23.76
C ALA A 377 -9.00 15.14 -24.79
N LYS A 378 -9.21 15.92 -25.85
CA LYS A 378 -8.15 16.22 -26.84
C LYS A 378 -6.93 16.90 -26.21
N LYS A 379 -7.13 17.89 -25.34
CA LYS A 379 -6.02 18.52 -24.59
C LYS A 379 -5.29 17.53 -23.67
N MET A 380 -6.02 16.58 -23.09
CA MET A 380 -5.45 15.54 -22.25
C MET A 380 -4.63 14.53 -23.07
N VAL A 381 -5.11 14.17 -24.26
CA VAL A 381 -4.35 13.35 -25.23
C VAL A 381 -3.06 14.05 -25.63
N GLU A 382 -3.12 15.35 -25.95
CA GLU A 382 -1.93 16.16 -26.29
C GLU A 382 -0.88 16.21 -25.16
N SER A 383 -1.32 16.08 -23.90
CA SER A 383 -0.44 15.98 -22.72
C SER A 383 -0.03 14.54 -22.36
N GLY A 384 -0.36 13.56 -23.21
CA GLY A 384 0.05 12.16 -23.06
C GLY A 384 -0.86 11.31 -22.16
N SER A 385 -2.05 11.79 -21.81
CA SER A 385 -3.00 11.05 -20.97
C SER A 385 -3.63 9.86 -21.72
N GLY A 386 -3.83 8.73 -21.02
CA GLY A 386 -4.55 7.59 -21.55
C GLY A 386 -6.08 7.75 -21.46
N SER A 387 -6.84 6.90 -22.15
CA SER A 387 -8.32 6.91 -22.11
C SER A 387 -8.89 6.78 -20.69
N GLN A 388 -8.23 6.00 -19.84
CA GLN A 388 -8.64 5.84 -18.44
C GLN A 388 -8.42 7.13 -17.65
N ASP A 389 -7.30 7.82 -17.84
CA ASP A 389 -7.01 9.11 -17.19
C ASP A 389 -8.02 10.16 -17.62
N ILE A 390 -8.32 10.22 -18.93
CA ILE A 390 -9.34 11.08 -19.52
C ILE A 390 -10.70 10.84 -18.84
N MET A 391 -11.13 9.58 -18.72
CA MET A 391 -12.39 9.24 -18.04
C MET A 391 -12.39 9.71 -16.59
N TYR A 392 -11.31 9.46 -15.84
CA TYR A 392 -11.24 9.85 -14.43
C TYR A 392 -11.25 11.37 -14.24
N SER A 393 -10.49 12.13 -15.02
CA SER A 393 -10.46 13.59 -14.94
C SER A 393 -11.79 14.22 -15.37
N ILE A 394 -12.44 13.69 -16.41
CA ILE A 394 -13.80 14.13 -16.78
C ILE A 394 -14.79 13.80 -15.66
N ALA A 395 -14.73 12.60 -15.08
CA ALA A 395 -15.60 12.21 -13.99
C ALA A 395 -15.40 13.09 -12.74
N GLU A 396 -14.15 13.48 -12.46
CA GLU A 396 -13.84 14.41 -11.37
C GLU A 396 -14.41 15.80 -11.64
N LYS A 397 -14.20 16.36 -12.84
CA LYS A 397 -14.77 17.64 -13.23
C LYS A 397 -16.30 17.60 -13.15
N LEU A 398 -16.95 16.55 -13.65
CA LEU A 398 -18.40 16.34 -13.56
C LEU A 398 -18.92 16.28 -12.13
N ARG A 399 -18.20 15.61 -11.21
CA ARG A 399 -18.56 15.63 -9.78
C ARG A 399 -18.45 17.03 -9.19
N SER A 400 -17.37 17.75 -9.50
CA SER A 400 -17.21 19.13 -9.07
C SER A 400 -18.33 20.02 -9.60
N GLU A 401 -18.73 19.86 -10.86
CA GLU A 401 -19.83 20.63 -11.45
C GLU A 401 -21.19 20.28 -10.83
N LYS A 402 -21.39 19.01 -10.45
CA LYS A 402 -22.59 18.54 -9.74
C LYS A 402 -22.67 19.11 -8.33
N ASP A 403 -21.54 19.16 -7.62
CA ASP A 403 -21.49 19.57 -6.21
C ASP A 403 -21.43 21.10 -6.05
N PHE A 404 -20.77 21.81 -6.97
CA PHE A 404 -20.47 23.24 -6.85
C PHE A 404 -20.92 24.11 -8.04
N GLY A 405 -21.52 23.51 -9.07
CA GLY A 405 -21.82 24.18 -10.34
C GLY A 405 -20.59 24.32 -11.25
N LYS A 406 -20.81 24.80 -12.49
CA LYS A 406 -19.75 24.96 -13.51
C LYS A 406 -18.60 25.88 -13.11
N THR A 407 -18.88 26.81 -12.21
CA THR A 407 -17.91 27.77 -11.69
C THR A 407 -17.96 27.72 -10.16
N PRO A 408 -17.16 26.85 -9.53
CA PRO A 408 -17.12 26.72 -8.08
C PRO A 408 -16.70 28.06 -7.48
N SER A 409 -17.59 28.70 -6.70
CA SER A 409 -17.24 29.91 -5.96
C SER A 409 -16.66 29.54 -4.60
N ALA A 410 -15.68 30.30 -4.12
CA ALA A 410 -15.15 30.15 -2.76
C ALA A 410 -16.26 30.16 -1.71
N GLU A 411 -17.28 30.98 -1.92
CA GLU A 411 -18.47 31.06 -1.08
C GLU A 411 -19.31 29.76 -1.09
N GLY A 412 -19.49 29.13 -2.25
CA GLY A 412 -20.16 27.83 -2.37
C GLY A 412 -19.40 26.72 -1.66
N ILE A 413 -18.07 26.71 -1.77
CA ILE A 413 -17.20 25.75 -1.09
C ILE A 413 -17.28 25.93 0.43
N VAL A 414 -17.20 27.16 0.93
CA VAL A 414 -17.30 27.47 2.38
C VAL A 414 -18.66 27.09 2.93
N ASN A 415 -19.75 27.45 2.26
CA ASN A 415 -21.10 27.07 2.70
C ASN A 415 -21.26 25.55 2.80
N THR A 416 -20.76 24.82 1.81
CA THR A 416 -20.77 23.35 1.80
C THR A 416 -19.92 22.78 2.95
N ALA A 417 -18.78 23.40 3.25
CA ALA A 417 -17.92 22.98 4.35
C ALA A 417 -18.61 23.15 5.71
N PHE A 418 -19.27 24.29 5.95
CA PHE A 418 -20.04 24.55 7.17
C PHE A 418 -21.19 23.56 7.33
N GLN A 419 -21.97 23.33 6.28
CA GLN A 419 -23.04 22.33 6.29
C GLN A 419 -22.53 20.92 6.65
N ASN A 420 -21.37 20.55 6.11
CA ASN A 420 -20.77 19.23 6.32
C ASN A 420 -20.07 19.02 7.67
N VAL A 421 -19.77 20.08 8.42
CA VAL A 421 -19.08 19.99 9.72
C VAL A 421 -20.06 20.18 10.88
N LEU A 422 -21.10 20.99 10.68
CA LEU A 422 -22.07 21.33 11.72
C LEU A 422 -23.31 20.42 11.72
N GLU A 423 -23.18 19.20 11.19
CA GLU A 423 -24.25 18.21 10.99
C GLU A 423 -25.30 18.25 12.12
N GLY A 424 -26.53 18.67 11.77
CA GLY A 424 -27.68 18.76 12.69
C GLY A 424 -27.98 20.16 13.25
N SER A 425 -27.00 21.06 13.30
CA SER A 425 -27.20 22.48 13.58
C SER A 425 -27.10 23.27 12.28
N TYR A 426 -28.21 23.42 11.56
CA TYR A 426 -28.30 24.23 10.35
C TYR A 426 -28.06 25.71 10.67
N ARG A 427 -26.80 26.07 10.91
CA ARG A 427 -26.37 27.46 11.01
C ARG A 427 -25.52 27.76 9.78
N ALA A 428 -26.00 28.68 8.96
CA ALA A 428 -25.16 29.30 7.96
C ALA A 428 -23.95 29.99 8.65
N PRO A 429 -22.76 30.01 8.02
CA PRO A 429 -21.65 30.81 8.51
C PRO A 429 -22.09 32.26 8.70
N ARG A 430 -21.69 32.86 9.82
CA ARG A 430 -21.87 34.29 10.09
C ARG A 430 -21.08 35.11 9.05
N PRO A 431 -21.45 36.38 8.80
CA PRO A 431 -20.72 37.23 7.86
C PRO A 431 -19.20 37.25 8.10
N ARG A 432 -18.77 37.40 9.36
CA ARG A 432 -17.33 37.38 9.71
C ARG A 432 -16.63 36.05 9.46
N GLU A 433 -17.32 34.94 9.74
CA GLU A 433 -16.81 33.59 9.44
C GLU A 433 -16.70 33.41 7.93
N MET A 434 -17.75 33.79 7.19
CA MET A 434 -17.77 33.73 5.73
C MET A 434 -16.61 34.52 5.12
N ASP A 435 -16.39 35.77 5.53
CA ASP A 435 -15.30 36.60 4.98
C ASP A 435 -13.92 35.97 5.23
N ALA A 436 -13.69 35.44 6.43
CA ALA A 436 -12.42 34.81 6.79
C ALA A 436 -12.18 33.51 6.00
N TRP A 437 -13.18 32.64 5.92
CA TRP A 437 -13.08 31.35 5.22
C TRP A 437 -13.07 31.49 3.71
N LYS A 438 -13.76 32.50 3.16
CA LYS A 438 -13.74 32.83 1.73
C LYS A 438 -12.33 33.24 1.29
N LYS A 439 -11.62 34.03 2.10
CA LYS A 439 -10.23 34.38 1.84
C LYS A 439 -9.32 33.15 1.81
N VAL A 440 -9.50 32.22 2.74
CA VAL A 440 -8.75 30.94 2.75
C VAL A 440 -9.07 30.14 1.48
N ALA A 441 -10.34 29.97 1.13
CA ALA A 441 -10.77 29.26 -0.08
C ALA A 441 -10.18 29.89 -1.36
N ASP A 442 -10.26 31.21 -1.49
CA ASP A 442 -9.69 31.96 -2.62
C ASP A 442 -8.17 31.77 -2.73
N ASP A 443 -7.46 31.80 -1.60
CA ASP A 443 -6.01 31.61 -1.58
C ASP A 443 -5.61 30.16 -1.95
N LEU A 444 -6.40 29.16 -1.57
CA LEU A 444 -6.16 27.76 -1.93
C LEU A 444 -6.49 27.50 -3.42
N LEU A 445 -7.58 28.07 -3.93
CA LEU A 445 -7.93 28.00 -5.36
C LEU A 445 -6.86 28.69 -6.23
N LYS A 446 -6.34 29.85 -5.81
CA LYS A 446 -5.22 30.53 -6.50
C LYS A 446 -3.93 29.70 -6.53
N LYS A 447 -3.73 28.82 -5.54
CA LYS A 447 -2.62 27.86 -5.51
C LYS A 447 -2.83 26.63 -6.39
N GLY A 448 -3.95 26.57 -7.14
CA GLY A 448 -4.25 25.49 -8.07
C GLY A 448 -4.87 24.25 -7.42
N MET A 449 -5.33 24.33 -6.17
CA MET A 449 -6.04 23.21 -5.54
C MET A 449 -7.41 22.99 -6.21
N SER A 450 -7.82 21.73 -6.30
CA SER A 450 -9.16 21.39 -6.77
C SER A 450 -10.22 21.88 -5.75
N PRO A 451 -11.43 22.27 -6.20
CA PRO A 451 -12.52 22.66 -5.29
C PRO A 451 -12.81 21.65 -4.19
N LYS A 452 -12.61 20.35 -4.47
CA LYS A 452 -12.79 19.25 -3.52
C LYS A 452 -11.70 19.22 -2.47
N ASP A 453 -10.44 19.45 -2.84
CA ASP A 453 -9.33 19.54 -1.90
C ASP A 453 -9.47 20.79 -1.02
N VAL A 454 -9.89 21.91 -1.61
CA VAL A 454 -10.23 23.13 -0.87
C VAL A 454 -11.37 22.85 0.12
N LEU A 455 -12.43 22.15 -0.29
CA LEU A 455 -13.51 21.73 0.60
C LEU A 455 -12.98 20.86 1.75
N LEU A 456 -12.14 19.87 1.46
CA LEU A 456 -11.58 18.96 2.46
C LEU A 456 -10.69 19.70 3.47
N GLU A 457 -9.85 20.60 2.99
CA GLU A 457 -8.97 21.43 3.82
C GLU A 457 -9.79 22.32 4.75
N ILE A 458 -10.77 23.05 4.20
CA ILE A 458 -11.65 23.91 4.99
C ILE A 458 -12.45 23.08 6.01
N ARG A 459 -12.98 21.90 5.64
CA ARG A 459 -13.67 21.01 6.60
C ARG A 459 -12.74 20.56 7.73
N THR A 460 -11.49 20.25 7.41
CA THR A 460 -10.50 19.80 8.38
C THR A 460 -10.20 20.92 9.37
N GLN A 461 -9.91 22.12 8.86
CA GLN A 461 -9.66 23.29 9.71
C GLN A 461 -10.90 23.72 10.50
N LEU A 462 -12.11 23.61 9.93
CA LEU A 462 -13.37 23.88 10.63
C LEU A 462 -13.62 22.91 11.78
N ARG A 463 -13.34 21.61 11.61
CA ARG A 463 -13.43 20.64 12.71
C ARG A 463 -12.43 20.95 13.81
N VAL A 464 -11.24 21.40 13.45
CA VAL A 464 -10.23 21.88 14.41
C VAL A 464 -10.74 23.13 15.13
N ALA A 465 -11.33 24.09 14.42
CA ALA A 465 -11.93 25.27 15.04
C ALA A 465 -13.08 24.90 15.98
N LEU A 466 -13.95 23.96 15.58
CA LEU A 466 -15.06 23.45 16.39
C LEU A 466 -14.58 22.74 17.66
N TYR A 467 -13.48 21.98 17.58
CA TYR A 467 -12.88 21.31 18.74
C TYR A 467 -12.21 22.30 19.71
N ASN A 468 -11.78 23.46 19.21
CA ASN A 468 -11.10 24.50 19.99
C ASN A 468 -12.05 25.59 20.52
N ALA A 469 -13.29 25.67 20.00
CA ALA A 469 -14.35 26.56 20.44
C ALA A 469 -15.02 26.01 21.72
#